data_AF-K2IR57-F1
#
_entry.id   AF-K2IR57-F1
#
_cell.length_a   1.000
_cell.length_b   1.000
_cell.length_c   1.000
_cell.angle_alpha   90.00
_cell.angle_beta   90.00
_cell.angle_gamma   90.00
#
_symmetry.space_group_name_H-M   'P 1'
#
loop_
_entity.id
_entity.type
_entity.pdbx_description
1 polymer ?
#
loop_
_entity_poly.entity_id
_entity_poly.type
_entity_poly.pdbx_seq_one_letter_code
_entity_poly.pdbx_strand_id
1 'polypeptide(L)'
;MSRPLLITATFSLIIALLPTFCQAKSLTCAPEWHRANLTNYTSYPAPDSEECLAYNGCTWAGQFYGLEDAQTEAWVAAHNIVAVHEKDWGWLGMKTLRLRQGGHEITAQAIDICSDADCDGCCTKNLGGDGYLVDIEVNTMARFGPGEGVVDFQVCD
;
A
#
# COMPACT_ATOMS: atom_id res chain seq x y z
N MET A 1 16.39 -62.56 46.77
CA MET A 1 15.37 -61.56 47.16
C MET A 1 15.48 -60.35 46.23
N SER A 2 14.60 -60.23 45.25
CA SER A 2 14.41 -58.99 44.47
C SER A 2 12.95 -58.97 43.99
N ARG A 3 12.17 -58.00 44.47
CA ARG A 3 10.78 -57.75 44.04
C ARG A 3 10.81 -56.79 42.84
N PRO A 4 10.03 -57.00 41.77
CA PRO A 4 9.80 -55.96 40.79
C PRO A 4 8.65 -55.03 41.22
N LEU A 5 8.84 -53.76 40.88
CA LEU A 5 8.04 -52.59 41.21
C LEU A 5 6.75 -52.55 40.36
N LEU A 6 5.63 -52.20 41.00
CA LEU A 6 4.34 -51.94 40.35
C LEU A 6 4.33 -50.47 39.87
N ILE A 7 4.15 -50.23 38.57
CA ILE A 7 4.00 -48.87 38.00
C ILE A 7 2.51 -48.61 37.76
N THR A 8 1.92 -47.72 38.55
CA THR A 8 0.57 -47.18 38.37
C THR A 8 0.62 -46.04 37.36
N ALA A 9 -0.05 -46.20 36.22
CA ALA A 9 -0.22 -45.15 35.22
C ALA A 9 -1.46 -44.31 35.55
N THR A 10 -1.28 -43.02 35.84
CA THR A 10 -2.36 -42.04 35.98
C THR A 10 -2.55 -41.32 34.64
N PHE A 11 -3.69 -41.57 33.99
CA PHE A 11 -4.12 -40.86 32.78
C PHE A 11 -4.62 -39.47 33.17
N SER A 12 -3.87 -38.42 32.83
CA SER A 12 -4.33 -37.03 32.95
C SER A 12 -5.12 -36.61 31.71
N LEU A 13 -6.35 -36.19 31.92
CA LEU A 13 -7.26 -35.67 30.91
C LEU A 13 -6.85 -34.23 30.57
N ILE A 14 -6.18 -34.03 29.42
CA ILE A 14 -5.82 -32.70 28.92
C ILE A 14 -7.01 -32.15 28.11
N ILE A 15 -7.72 -31.17 28.69
CA ILE A 15 -8.71 -30.35 27.97
C ILE A 15 -7.92 -29.37 27.10
N ALA A 16 -7.88 -29.63 25.80
CA ALA A 16 -7.26 -28.72 24.83
C ALA A 16 -8.10 -27.44 24.69
N LEU A 17 -7.58 -26.32 25.19
CA LEU A 17 -8.00 -24.99 24.76
C LEU A 17 -7.63 -24.85 23.27
N LEU A 18 -8.61 -24.98 22.39
CA LEU A 18 -8.45 -24.67 20.98
C LEU A 18 -8.35 -23.15 20.84
N PRO A 19 -7.25 -22.60 20.27
CA PRO A 19 -7.14 -21.18 20.03
C PRO A 19 -8.14 -20.77 18.95
N THR A 20 -8.93 -19.74 19.23
CA THR A 20 -9.81 -19.10 18.26
C THR A 20 -8.95 -18.49 17.17
N PHE A 21 -8.86 -19.14 16.01
CA PHE A 21 -8.21 -18.58 14.84
C PHE A 21 -9.03 -17.38 14.35
N CYS A 22 -8.49 -16.16 14.48
CA CYS A 22 -8.98 -15.01 13.74
C CYS A 22 -8.81 -15.30 12.24
N GLN A 23 -9.91 -15.46 11.51
CA GLN A 23 -9.88 -15.55 10.05
C GLN A 23 -9.68 -14.15 9.48
N ALA A 24 -8.50 -13.89 8.92
CA ALA A 24 -8.29 -12.71 8.08
C ALA A 24 -9.10 -12.88 6.78
N LYS A 25 -9.88 -11.87 6.40
CA LYS A 25 -10.63 -11.86 5.13
C LYS A 25 -9.61 -11.83 3.98
N SER A 26 -9.76 -12.73 3.02
CA SER A 26 -8.90 -12.75 1.83
C SER A 26 -9.20 -11.56 0.94
N LEU A 27 -8.16 -10.80 0.56
CA LEU A 27 -8.25 -9.71 -0.40
C LEU A 27 -8.79 -10.24 -1.73
N THR A 28 -9.90 -9.68 -2.21
CA THR A 28 -10.52 -10.09 -3.47
C THR A 28 -10.51 -8.91 -4.43
N CYS A 29 -10.00 -9.11 -5.65
CA CYS A 29 -9.92 -8.06 -6.65
C CYS A 29 -10.97 -8.24 -7.74
N ALA A 30 -11.49 -7.11 -8.24
CA ALA A 30 -12.33 -7.08 -9.43
C ALA A 30 -11.60 -7.76 -10.60
N PRO A 31 -12.32 -8.45 -11.51
CA PRO A 31 -11.69 -9.20 -12.59
C PRO A 31 -11.06 -8.32 -13.67
N GLU A 32 -11.47 -7.05 -13.75
CA GLU A 32 -10.97 -6.10 -14.74
C GLU A 32 -9.55 -5.62 -14.38
N TRP A 33 -8.71 -5.49 -15.41
CA TRP A 33 -7.43 -4.80 -15.33
C TRP A 33 -7.55 -3.48 -16.07
N HIS A 34 -7.23 -2.40 -15.37
CA HIS A 34 -7.12 -1.07 -15.92
C HIS A 34 -5.65 -0.74 -16.17
N ARG A 35 -5.38 0.30 -16.96
CA ARG A 35 -4.03 0.75 -17.30
C ARG A 35 -3.84 2.19 -16.80
N ALA A 36 -2.76 2.43 -16.07
CA ALA A 36 -2.38 3.75 -15.59
C ALA A 36 -0.98 4.13 -16.06
N ASN A 37 -0.73 5.43 -16.19
CA ASN A 37 0.64 5.93 -16.15
C ASN A 37 1.17 5.78 -14.71
N LEU A 38 2.41 5.34 -14.58
CA LEU A 38 3.11 5.17 -13.32
C LEU A 38 4.14 6.30 -13.19
N THR A 39 4.10 6.99 -12.07
CA THR A 39 5.12 7.93 -11.59
C THR A 39 5.44 7.60 -10.14
N ASN A 40 6.35 8.33 -9.50
CA ASN A 40 6.65 8.14 -8.09
C ASN A 40 6.87 9.47 -7.36
N TYR A 41 6.65 9.44 -6.05
CA TYR A 41 6.73 10.59 -5.15
C TYR A 41 7.34 10.19 -3.80
N THR A 42 7.86 11.16 -3.04
CA THR A 42 8.49 10.91 -1.72
C THR A 42 7.73 11.65 -0.61
N SER A 43 7.10 10.90 0.31
CA SER A 43 6.33 11.50 1.42
C SER A 43 7.18 12.18 2.51
N TYR A 44 8.50 11.95 2.52
CA TYR A 44 9.47 12.61 3.40
C TYR A 44 10.71 13.05 2.61
N PRO A 45 10.57 14.08 1.75
CA PRO A 45 11.65 14.47 0.88
C PRO A 45 12.74 15.24 1.64
N ALA A 46 13.97 15.19 1.12
CA ALA A 46 15.04 16.04 1.65
C ALA A 46 14.70 17.52 1.40
N PRO A 47 15.04 18.45 2.32
CA PRO A 47 14.66 19.87 2.23
C PRO A 47 15.04 20.58 0.92
N ASP A 48 16.09 20.12 0.26
CA ASP A 48 16.63 20.75 -0.95
C ASP A 48 16.30 19.94 -2.23
N SER A 49 15.46 18.91 -2.11
CA SER A 49 15.08 18.05 -3.25
C SER A 49 13.98 18.68 -4.10
N GLU A 50 13.86 18.22 -5.35
CA GLU A 50 12.81 18.65 -6.27
C GLU A 50 11.42 18.42 -5.67
N GLU A 51 11.19 17.23 -5.08
CA GLU A 51 9.95 16.87 -4.39
C GLU A 51 9.53 17.91 -3.33
N CYS A 52 10.49 18.37 -2.52
CA CYS A 52 10.23 19.35 -1.48
C CYS A 52 9.88 20.73 -2.04
N LEU A 53 10.63 21.17 -3.07
CA LEU A 53 10.59 22.54 -3.59
C LEU A 53 9.54 22.78 -4.68
N ALA A 54 9.31 21.78 -5.55
CA ALA A 54 8.46 21.90 -6.73
C ALA A 54 7.10 21.22 -6.57
N TYR A 55 6.97 20.25 -5.67
CA TYR A 55 5.75 19.44 -5.48
C TYR A 55 5.18 19.54 -4.06
N ASN A 56 5.62 20.53 -3.27
CA ASN A 56 5.17 20.79 -1.89
C ASN A 56 5.38 19.61 -0.90
N GLY A 57 6.24 18.64 -1.21
CA GLY A 57 6.38 17.44 -0.37
C GLY A 57 6.86 17.72 1.06
N CYS A 58 7.57 18.83 1.31
CA CYS A 58 7.91 19.25 2.67
C CYS A 58 6.72 19.86 3.44
N THR A 59 5.80 20.52 2.73
CA THR A 59 4.57 21.09 3.33
C THR A 59 3.65 19.97 3.80
N TRP A 60 3.58 18.90 3.02
CA TRP A 60 2.67 17.78 3.21
C TRP A 60 3.35 16.53 3.79
N ALA A 61 4.55 16.67 4.37
CA ALA A 61 5.33 15.53 4.82
C ALA A 61 4.53 14.63 5.79
N GLY A 62 4.34 13.36 5.41
CA GLY A 62 3.54 12.37 6.14
C GLY A 62 2.02 12.59 6.16
N GLN A 63 1.51 13.65 5.53
CA GLN A 63 0.07 13.84 5.35
C GLN A 63 -0.40 13.09 4.11
N PHE A 64 -1.60 12.53 4.18
CA PHE A 64 -2.23 11.81 3.09
C PHE A 64 -3.70 12.22 3.03
N TYR A 65 -4.23 12.52 1.85
CA TYR A 65 -5.59 13.05 1.70
C TYR A 65 -6.68 12.16 2.32
N GLY A 66 -6.48 10.84 2.33
CA GLY A 66 -7.41 9.87 2.91
C GLY A 66 -7.32 9.67 4.41
N LEU A 67 -6.35 10.29 5.10
CA LEU A 67 -6.11 10.11 6.53
C LEU A 67 -6.26 11.43 7.29
N GLU A 68 -6.85 11.38 8.49
CA GLU A 68 -7.03 12.57 9.33
C GLU A 68 -5.71 13.05 9.95
N ASP A 69 -4.86 12.10 10.37
CA ASP A 69 -3.60 12.38 11.04
C ASP A 69 -2.40 12.16 10.11
N ALA A 70 -1.40 13.04 10.24
CA ALA A 70 -0.09 12.81 9.64
C ALA A 70 0.52 11.52 10.21
N GLN A 71 1.05 10.70 9.31
CA GLN A 71 1.76 9.48 9.67
C GLN A 71 3.23 9.80 9.98
N THR A 72 3.99 8.80 10.44
CA THR A 72 5.44 8.94 10.66
C THR A 72 6.21 8.33 9.48
N GLU A 73 7.46 8.73 9.27
CA GLU A 73 8.32 8.14 8.24
C GLU A 73 8.45 6.62 8.40
N ALA A 74 8.54 6.13 9.64
CA ALA A 74 8.56 4.69 9.93
C ALA A 74 7.25 4.00 9.54
N TRP A 75 6.11 4.67 9.71
CA TRP A 75 4.82 4.16 9.26
C TRP A 75 4.77 4.12 7.74
N VAL A 76 5.13 5.20 7.05
CA VAL A 76 5.16 5.26 5.57
C VAL A 76 6.06 4.16 5.01
N ALA A 77 7.27 4.00 5.54
CA ALA A 77 8.20 2.96 5.12
C ALA A 77 7.65 1.53 5.28
N ALA A 78 6.74 1.30 6.22
CA ALA A 78 6.15 -0.01 6.50
C ALA A 78 4.87 -0.31 5.69
N HIS A 79 4.30 0.66 4.97
CA HIS A 79 3.03 0.52 4.26
C HIS A 79 3.21 0.66 2.75
N ASN A 80 2.43 -0.10 1.98
CA ASN A 80 2.37 0.06 0.53
C ASN A 80 1.33 1.13 0.17
N ILE A 81 1.78 2.25 -0.37
CA ILE A 81 1.01 3.47 -0.56
C ILE A 81 1.10 3.90 -2.02
N VAL A 82 -0.02 4.36 -2.56
CA VAL A 82 -0.06 5.09 -3.84
C VAL A 82 -0.94 6.32 -3.69
N ALA A 83 -0.64 7.35 -4.47
CA ALA A 83 -1.56 8.42 -4.77
C ALA A 83 -2.26 8.15 -6.10
N VAL A 84 -3.50 8.60 -6.23
CA VAL A 84 -4.27 8.54 -7.48
C VAL A 84 -4.62 9.96 -7.92
N HIS A 85 -4.92 10.15 -9.20
CA HIS A 85 -5.36 11.47 -9.66
C HIS A 85 -6.63 11.91 -8.91
N GLU A 86 -6.68 13.18 -8.50
CA GLU A 86 -7.81 13.74 -7.73
C GLU A 86 -9.18 13.49 -8.38
N LYS A 87 -9.26 13.52 -9.72
CA LYS A 87 -10.47 13.22 -10.50
C LYS A 87 -11.05 11.83 -10.22
N ASP A 88 -10.19 10.86 -9.90
CA ASP A 88 -10.57 9.45 -9.72
C ASP A 88 -10.71 9.08 -8.23
N TRP A 89 -10.47 10.02 -7.31
CA TRP A 89 -10.54 9.77 -5.86
C TRP A 89 -11.87 9.16 -5.42
N GLY A 90 -12.99 9.63 -5.96
CA GLY A 90 -14.31 9.11 -5.61
C GLY A 90 -14.52 7.62 -5.89
N TRP A 91 -13.69 7.03 -6.76
CA TRP A 91 -13.73 5.61 -7.09
C TRP A 91 -12.54 4.83 -6.51
N LEU A 92 -11.33 5.37 -6.65
CA LEU A 92 -10.09 4.68 -6.28
C LEU A 92 -9.63 4.99 -4.85
N GLY A 93 -10.01 6.12 -4.29
CA GLY A 93 -9.63 6.53 -2.94
C GLY A 93 -10.04 5.51 -1.89
N MET A 94 -9.15 5.26 -0.94
CA MET A 94 -9.27 4.29 0.15
C MET A 94 -9.39 2.82 -0.29
N LYS A 95 -9.26 2.51 -1.59
CA LYS A 95 -9.21 1.13 -2.08
C LYS A 95 -7.80 0.57 -1.99
N THR A 96 -7.73 -0.76 -1.99
CA THR A 96 -6.48 -1.47 -2.28
C THR A 96 -6.39 -1.71 -3.77
N LEU A 97 -5.26 -1.34 -4.37
CA LEU A 97 -4.95 -1.58 -5.76
C LEU A 97 -3.93 -2.71 -5.87
N ARG A 98 -4.20 -3.69 -6.72
CA ARG A 98 -3.24 -4.72 -7.10
C ARG A 98 -2.55 -4.30 -8.39
N LEU A 99 -1.28 -3.93 -8.30
CA LEU A 99 -0.47 -3.42 -9.40
C LEU A 99 0.36 -4.55 -10.02
N ARG A 100 0.55 -4.52 -11.34
CA ARG A 100 1.54 -5.36 -12.02
C ARG A 100 2.24 -4.63 -13.15
N GLN A 101 3.52 -4.89 -13.32
CA GLN A 101 4.32 -4.41 -14.44
C GLN A 101 5.59 -5.25 -14.57
N GLY A 102 5.94 -5.66 -15.80
CA GLY A 102 7.21 -6.36 -16.06
C GLY A 102 7.41 -7.67 -15.30
N GLY A 103 6.34 -8.36 -14.88
CA GLY A 103 6.41 -9.57 -14.07
C GLY A 103 6.46 -9.35 -12.56
N HIS A 104 6.49 -8.08 -12.12
CA HIS A 104 6.35 -7.68 -10.72
C HIS A 104 4.88 -7.49 -10.35
N GLU A 105 4.53 -7.77 -9.10
CA GLU A 105 3.19 -7.55 -8.56
C GLU A 105 3.25 -7.07 -7.10
N ILE A 106 2.41 -6.11 -6.74
CA ILE A 106 2.26 -5.64 -5.35
C ILE A 106 0.82 -5.18 -5.10
N THR A 107 0.37 -5.21 -3.86
CA THR A 107 -0.86 -4.54 -3.43
C THR A 107 -0.52 -3.28 -2.62
N ALA A 108 -1.12 -2.15 -2.97
CA ALA A 108 -0.92 -0.87 -2.30
C ALA A 108 -2.26 -0.16 -2.04
N GLN A 109 -2.33 0.65 -1.00
CA GLN A 109 -3.54 1.39 -0.65
C GLN A 109 -3.49 2.79 -1.29
N ALA A 110 -4.56 3.16 -1.98
CA ALA A 110 -4.74 4.49 -2.56
C ALA A 110 -5.25 5.46 -1.49
N ILE A 111 -4.35 5.93 -0.62
CA ILE A 111 -4.70 6.82 0.50
C ILE A 111 -4.38 8.29 0.23
N ASP A 112 -3.84 8.61 -0.94
CA ASP A 112 -3.47 9.98 -1.27
C ASP A 112 -3.94 10.41 -2.66
N ILE A 113 -3.87 11.72 -2.89
CA ILE A 113 -4.15 12.31 -4.20
C ILE A 113 -2.89 12.90 -4.79
N CYS A 114 -2.73 12.73 -6.11
CA CYS A 114 -1.92 13.65 -6.90
C CYS A 114 -2.86 14.78 -7.33
N SER A 115 -2.67 15.98 -6.76
CA SER A 115 -3.44 17.17 -7.11
C SER A 115 -2.61 18.13 -7.96
N ASP A 116 -3.23 18.66 -9.02
CA ASP A 116 -2.60 19.71 -9.83
C ASP A 116 -2.34 21.00 -9.04
N ALA A 117 -3.03 21.21 -7.92
CA ALA A 117 -2.81 22.35 -7.04
C ALA A 117 -1.43 22.30 -6.37
N ASP A 118 -0.85 21.11 -6.18
CA ASP A 118 0.45 20.94 -5.52
C ASP A 118 1.63 21.21 -6.45
N CYS A 119 1.42 21.21 -7.77
CA CYS A 119 2.51 21.21 -8.75
C CYS A 119 2.19 21.89 -10.10
N ASP A 120 1.18 22.76 -10.14
CA ASP A 120 0.78 23.54 -11.32
C ASP A 120 0.48 22.67 -12.56
N GLY A 121 -0.42 21.69 -12.41
CA GLY A 121 -0.90 20.88 -13.53
C GLY A 121 -0.10 19.61 -13.84
N CYS A 122 0.90 19.26 -13.01
CA CYS A 122 1.75 18.11 -13.28
C CYS A 122 1.01 16.77 -13.25
N CYS A 123 -0.01 16.62 -12.39
CA CYS A 123 -0.77 15.37 -12.25
C CYS A 123 -1.63 15.11 -13.49
N THR A 124 -2.34 16.11 -14.00
CA THR A 124 -3.08 16.01 -15.27
C THR A 124 -2.14 15.74 -16.44
N LYS A 125 -0.96 16.37 -16.45
CA LYS A 125 0.06 16.10 -17.48
C LYS A 125 0.55 14.67 -17.42
N ASN A 126 0.86 14.16 -16.23
CA ASN A 126 1.29 12.78 -16.00
C ASN A 126 0.20 11.77 -16.33
N LEU A 127 -1.07 12.16 -16.26
CA LEU A 127 -2.19 11.32 -16.68
C LEU A 127 -2.20 11.05 -18.19
N GLY A 128 -1.61 11.95 -19.00
CA GLY A 128 -1.37 11.72 -20.43
C GLY A 128 -2.64 11.60 -21.30
N GLY A 129 -3.76 12.21 -20.88
CA GLY A 129 -5.05 12.16 -21.58
C GLY A 129 -6.22 11.97 -20.61
N ASP A 130 -7.13 11.04 -20.92
CA ASP A 130 -8.29 10.68 -20.07
C ASP A 130 -8.07 9.37 -19.28
N GLY A 131 -6.81 8.92 -19.14
CA GLY A 131 -6.45 7.66 -18.51
C GLY A 131 -6.51 7.68 -16.97
N TYR A 132 -5.66 6.86 -16.36
CA TYR A 132 -5.45 6.79 -14.92
C TYR A 132 -4.01 7.13 -14.58
N LEU A 133 -3.80 7.65 -13.38
CA LEU A 133 -2.49 7.87 -12.78
C LEU A 133 -2.38 7.05 -11.50
N VAL A 134 -1.29 6.30 -11.38
CA VAL A 134 -0.84 5.71 -10.13
C VAL A 134 0.51 6.35 -9.83
N ASP A 135 0.56 7.14 -8.77
CA ASP A 135 1.80 7.76 -8.31
C ASP A 135 2.29 6.98 -7.09
N ILE A 136 3.34 6.16 -7.27
CA ILE A 136 3.77 5.19 -6.25
C ILE A 136 4.73 5.83 -5.25
N GLU A 137 4.48 5.62 -3.96
CA GLU A 137 5.38 6.12 -2.92
C GLU A 137 6.72 5.35 -2.99
N VAL A 138 7.86 6.03 -2.83
CA VAL A 138 9.20 5.46 -3.07
C VAL A 138 9.56 4.22 -2.24
N ASN A 139 9.10 4.09 -0.99
CA ASN A 139 9.30 2.85 -0.22
C ASN A 139 8.49 1.69 -0.81
N THR A 140 7.29 1.98 -1.32
CA THR A 140 6.45 1.02 -2.03
C THR A 140 7.05 0.63 -3.37
N MET A 141 7.57 1.60 -4.12
CA MET A 141 8.33 1.40 -5.35
C MET A 141 9.55 0.50 -5.12
N ALA A 142 10.31 0.72 -4.04
CA ALA A 142 11.48 -0.09 -3.72
C ALA A 142 11.12 -1.58 -3.50
N ARG A 143 9.90 -1.87 -3.03
CA ARG A 143 9.39 -3.25 -2.88
C ARG A 143 8.79 -3.81 -4.17
N PHE A 144 8.12 -2.97 -4.95
CA PHE A 144 7.49 -3.36 -6.21
C PHE A 144 8.54 -3.64 -7.30
N GLY A 145 9.52 -2.74 -7.43
CA GLY A 145 10.56 -2.73 -8.46
C GLY A 145 10.33 -1.61 -9.48
N PRO A 146 9.23 -1.62 -10.26
CA PRO A 146 8.89 -0.54 -11.19
C PRO A 146 8.48 0.76 -10.50
N GLY A 147 8.84 1.90 -11.11
CA GLY A 147 8.52 3.25 -10.61
C GLY A 147 8.11 4.26 -11.68
N GLU A 148 8.07 3.84 -12.95
CA GLU A 148 7.67 4.69 -14.07
C GLU A 148 7.07 3.86 -15.22
N GLY A 149 6.42 4.53 -16.17
CA GLY A 149 5.90 3.93 -17.39
C GLY A 149 4.45 3.50 -17.27
N VAL A 150 4.10 2.31 -17.74
CA VAL A 150 2.71 1.85 -17.76
C VAL A 150 2.53 0.67 -16.82
N VAL A 151 1.61 0.82 -15.86
CA VAL A 151 1.23 -0.20 -14.89
C VAL A 151 -0.20 -0.66 -15.14
N ASP A 152 -0.46 -1.96 -15.02
CA ASP A 152 -1.82 -2.46 -14.96
C ASP A 152 -2.27 -2.55 -13.50
N PHE A 153 -3.51 -2.21 -13.18
CA PHE A 153 -4.07 -2.36 -11.83
C PHE A 153 -5.45 -3.00 -11.80
N GLN A 154 -5.77 -3.67 -10.68
CA GLN A 154 -7.13 -4.06 -10.30
C GLN A 154 -7.52 -3.38 -8.99
N VAL A 155 -8.82 -3.12 -8.82
CA VAL A 155 -9.38 -2.63 -7.55
C VAL A 155 -9.80 -3.81 -6.68
N CYS A 156 -9.45 -3.78 -5.40
CA CYS A 156 -9.71 -4.87 -4.44
C CYS A 156 -10.52 -4.43 -3.21
N ASP A 157 -11.26 -5.38 -2.62
CA ASP A 157 -12.17 -5.25 -1.45
C ASP A 157 -11.88 -6.28 -0.31
#